data_AF-A0A117MPV8-F1
#
_entry.id   AF-A0A117MPV8-F1
#
_cell.length_a   1.000
_cell.length_b   1.000
_cell.length_c   1.000
_cell.angle_alpha   90.00
_cell.angle_beta   90.00
_cell.angle_gamma   90.00
#
_symmetry.space_group_name_H-M   'P 1'
#
loop_
_entity.id
_entity.type
_entity.pdbx_description
1 polymer ?
#
loop_
_entity_poly.entity_id
_entity_poly.type
_entity_poly.pdbx_seq_one_letter_code
_entity_poly.pdbx_strand_id
1 'polypeptide(L)'
;MGNFLEETEAGREIAQKYLERGRKEGLKQQFEQGYKQSLVRSMRLVLQTRFGDFPGLDELAAALVAADHDANLVRVFNGVPLDQLQQP
;
A
#
# COMPACT_ATOMS: atom_id res chain seq x y z
N MET A 1 -27.00 -27.05 20.93
CA MET A 1 -25.53 -27.05 20.79
C MET A 1 -25.04 -25.66 21.18
N GLY A 2 -24.84 -25.42 22.47
CA GLY A 2 -24.30 -24.16 22.99
C GLY A 2 -22.81 -24.34 23.26
N ASN A 3 -21.97 -23.49 22.68
CA ASN A 3 -20.54 -23.53 22.96
C ASN A 3 -20.32 -23.06 24.41
N PHE A 4 -20.04 -24.03 25.29
CA PHE A 4 -19.74 -23.86 26.73
C PHE A 4 -18.56 -22.91 27.02
N LEU A 5 -17.86 -22.45 25.98
CA LEU A 5 -16.77 -21.50 26.03
C LEU A 5 -17.21 -20.03 25.97
N GLU A 6 -18.49 -19.66 25.77
CA GLU A 6 -18.91 -18.24 25.78
C GLU A 6 -19.49 -17.77 27.12
N GLU A 7 -19.88 -18.69 28.01
CA GLU A 7 -20.46 -18.36 29.33
C GLU A 7 -19.40 -18.16 30.43
N THR A 8 -18.16 -18.58 30.20
CA THR A 8 -17.06 -18.40 31.15
C THR A 8 -16.33 -17.08 30.92
N GLU A 9 -15.82 -16.49 32.01
CA GLU A 9 -15.05 -15.24 31.97
C GLU A 9 -13.83 -15.35 31.02
N ALA A 10 -13.17 -16.50 31.03
CA ALA A 10 -12.07 -16.84 30.12
C ALA A 10 -12.51 -16.86 28.64
N GLY A 11 -13.70 -17.38 28.37
CA GLY A 11 -14.35 -17.36 27.07
C GLY A 11 -14.56 -15.98 26.47
N ARG A 12 -15.11 -15.08 27.30
CA ARG A 12 -15.35 -13.68 26.93
C ARG A 12 -14.04 -12.94 26.69
N GLU A 13 -13.03 -13.18 27.52
CA GLU A 13 -11.70 -12.58 27.35
C GLU A 13 -11.03 -13.03 26.04
N ILE A 14 -11.16 -14.31 25.69
CA ILE A 14 -10.65 -14.85 24.43
C ILE A 14 -11.39 -14.21 23.24
N ALA A 15 -12.72 -14.16 23.26
CA ALA A 15 -13.51 -13.54 22.21
C ALA A 15 -13.17 -12.05 22.01
N GLN A 16 -12.98 -11.31 23.11
CA GLN A 16 -12.55 -9.90 23.06
C GLN A 16 -11.17 -9.73 22.44
N LYS A 17 -10.18 -10.54 22.83
CA LYS A 17 -8.84 -10.50 22.24
C LYS A 17 -8.84 -10.77 20.73
N TYR A 18 -9.66 -11.72 20.27
CA TYR A 18 -9.80 -11.99 18.84
C TYR A 18 -10.45 -10.82 18.08
N LEU A 19 -11.49 -10.20 18.65
CA LEU A 19 -12.13 -9.02 18.06
C LEU A 19 -11.20 -7.80 17.99
N GLU A 20 -10.47 -7.51 19.07
CA GLU A 20 -9.48 -6.43 19.09
C GLU A 20 -8.35 -6.67 18.09
N ARG A 21 -7.89 -7.91 17.98
CA ARG A 21 -6.86 -8.30 17.02
C ARG A 21 -7.36 -8.13 15.58
N GLY A 22 -8.54 -8.63 15.27
CA GLY A 22 -9.17 -8.45 13.95
C GLY A 22 -9.38 -6.98 13.58
N ARG A 23 -9.80 -6.15 14.55
CA ARG A 23 -9.94 -4.70 14.34
C ARG A 23 -8.59 -4.02 14.09
N LYS A 24 -7.54 -4.35 14.84
CA LYS A 24 -6.19 -3.78 14.64
C LYS A 24 -5.59 -4.22 13.30
N GLU A 25 -5.77 -5.47 12.92
CA GLU A 25 -5.30 -6.00 11.64
C GLU A 25 -6.08 -5.38 10.46
N GLY A 26 -7.40 -5.22 10.58
CA GLY A 26 -8.21 -4.53 9.58
C GLY A 26 -7.83 -3.05 9.41
N LEU A 27 -7.58 -2.34 10.52
CA LEU A 27 -7.08 -0.96 10.47
C LEU A 27 -5.71 -0.88 9.82
N LYS A 28 -4.76 -1.75 10.19
CA LYS A 28 -3.42 -1.79 9.57
C LYS A 28 -3.51 -2.02 8.06
N GLN A 29 -4.34 -2.96 7.61
CA GLN A 29 -4.53 -3.22 6.18
C GLN A 29 -5.10 -2.00 5.45
N GLN A 30 -6.09 -1.32 6.03
CA GLN A 30 -6.64 -0.08 5.45
C GLN A 30 -5.58 1.03 5.36
N PHE A 31 -4.78 1.21 6.41
CA PHE A 31 -3.68 2.18 6.42
C PHE A 31 -2.64 1.85 5.35
N GLU A 32 -2.21 0.59 5.25
CA GLU A 32 -1.25 0.16 4.24
C GLU A 32 -1.78 0.36 2.80
N GLN A 33 -3.05 0.05 2.55
CA GLN A 33 -3.67 0.27 1.25
C GLN A 33 -3.77 1.76 0.90
N GLY A 34 -4.24 2.59 1.85
CA GLY A 34 -4.32 4.04 1.66
C GLY A 34 -2.96 4.68 1.45
N TYR A 35 -1.95 4.23 2.20
CA TYR A 35 -0.57 4.68 2.06
C TYR A 35 0.00 4.32 0.68
N LYS A 36 -0.15 3.07 0.23
CA LYS A 36 0.29 2.65 -1.12
C LYS A 36 -0.39 3.45 -2.23
N GLN A 37 -1.71 3.68 -2.13
CA GLN A 37 -2.42 4.51 -3.11
C GLN A 37 -1.90 5.96 -3.14
N SER A 38 -1.59 6.53 -1.98
CA SER A 38 -0.97 7.85 -1.89
C SER A 38 0.39 7.91 -2.57
N LEU A 39 1.24 6.89 -2.37
CA LEU A 39 2.55 6.80 -3.01
C LEU A 39 2.44 6.70 -4.54
N VAL A 40 1.53 5.85 -5.05
CA VAL A 40 1.30 5.72 -6.49
C VAL A 40 0.83 7.04 -7.09
N ARG A 41 -0.08 7.74 -6.43
CA ARG A 41 -0.54 9.07 -6.88
C ARG A 41 0.58 10.09 -6.91
N SER A 42 1.47 10.11 -5.91
CA SER A 42 2.63 10.99 -5.88
C SER A 42 3.62 10.66 -7.00
N MET A 43 3.97 9.38 -7.19
CA MET A 43 4.86 8.94 -8.27
C MET A 43 4.30 9.31 -9.65
N ARG A 44 3.00 9.06 -9.86
CA ARG A 44 2.28 9.45 -11.08
C ARG A 44 2.41 10.94 -11.37
N LEU A 45 2.24 11.80 -10.37
CA LEU A 45 2.35 13.26 -10.53
C LEU A 45 3.77 13.68 -10.93
N VAL A 46 4.80 13.07 -10.34
CA VAL A 46 6.20 13.36 -10.65
C VAL A 46 6.52 12.93 -12.09
N LEU A 47 6.12 11.73 -12.50
CA LEU A 47 6.26 11.25 -13.87
C LEU A 47 5.52 12.14 -14.86
N GLN A 48 4.27 12.51 -14.57
CA GLN A 48 3.45 13.38 -15.41
C GLN A 48 4.07 14.76 -15.59
N THR A 49 4.64 15.32 -14.51
CA THR A 49 5.31 16.63 -14.55
C THR A 49 6.55 16.60 -15.43
N ARG A 50 7.29 15.48 -15.43
CA ARG A 50 8.55 15.36 -16.16
C ARG A 50 8.36 14.94 -17.63
N PHE A 51 7.48 13.99 -17.88
CA PHE A 51 7.35 13.33 -19.19
C PHE A 51 6.03 13.63 -19.90
N GLY A 52 5.12 14.37 -19.24
CA GLY A 52 3.77 14.58 -19.73
C GLY A 52 2.87 13.38 -19.47
N ASP A 53 1.68 13.41 -20.07
CA ASP A 53 0.74 12.29 -20.04
C ASP A 53 1.10 11.28 -21.14
N PHE A 54 1.15 10.00 -20.80
CA PHE A 54 1.51 8.93 -21.75
C PHE A 54 0.79 7.62 -21.41
N PRO A 55 0.53 6.76 -22.41
CA PRO A 55 -0.05 5.44 -22.16
C PRO A 55 0.84 4.59 -21.24
N GLY A 56 0.30 4.06 -20.16
CA GLY A 56 1.07 3.29 -19.18
C GLY A 56 1.58 4.08 -17.98
N LEU A 57 1.23 5.37 -17.85
CA LEU A 57 1.68 6.23 -16.75
C LEU A 57 1.27 5.68 -15.38
N ASP A 58 0.02 5.23 -15.24
CA ASP A 58 -0.52 4.71 -13.97
C ASP A 58 0.12 3.36 -13.62
N GLU A 59 0.31 2.50 -14.62
CA GLU A 59 0.95 1.19 -14.49
C GLU A 59 2.43 1.34 -14.11
N LEU A 60 3.15 2.27 -14.74
CA LEU A 60 4.55 2.55 -14.41
C LEU A 60 4.67 3.14 -13.00
N ALA A 61 3.81 4.08 -12.63
CA ALA A 61 3.80 4.62 -11.27
C ALA A 61 3.59 3.53 -10.22
N ALA A 62 2.62 2.62 -10.46
CA ALA A 62 2.38 1.48 -9.58
C ALA A 62 3.59 0.53 -9.51
N ALA A 63 4.23 0.22 -10.64
CA ALA A 63 5.40 -0.64 -10.70
C ALA A 63 6.61 -0.06 -9.95
N LEU A 64 6.90 1.24 -10.14
CA LEU A 64 8.02 1.90 -9.46
C LEU A 64 7.83 1.98 -7.94
N VAL A 65 6.59 2.24 -7.49
CA VAL A 65 6.26 2.23 -6.05
C VAL A 65 6.35 0.83 -5.46
N ALA A 66 5.92 -0.19 -6.20
CA ALA A 66 5.98 -1.57 -5.74
C ALA A 66 7.41 -2.12 -5.64
N ALA A 67 8.30 -1.67 -6.52
CA ALA A 67 9.71 -2.07 -6.50
C ALA A 67 10.50 -1.37 -5.40
N ASP A 68 10.59 -0.05 -5.44
CA ASP A 68 11.22 0.81 -4.43
C ASP A 68 10.82 2.27 -4.72
N HIS A 69 9.86 2.79 -3.97
CA HIS A 69 9.35 4.14 -4.17
C HIS A 69 10.45 5.20 -4.09
N ASP A 70 11.30 5.16 -3.06
CA ASP A 70 12.23 6.23 -2.76
C ASP A 70 13.40 6.23 -3.74
N ALA A 71 13.96 5.05 -4.05
CA ALA A 71 15.02 4.93 -5.04
C ALA A 71 14.54 5.37 -6.43
N ASN A 72 13.32 4.97 -6.82
CA ASN A 72 12.78 5.35 -8.12
C ASN A 72 12.40 6.83 -8.20
N LEU A 73 11.92 7.44 -7.11
CA LEU A 73 11.68 8.88 -7.04
C LEU A 73 12.99 9.65 -7.33
N VAL A 74 14.11 9.23 -6.72
CA VAL A 74 15.43 9.81 -6.96
C VAL A 74 15.87 9.62 -8.42
N ARG A 75 15.64 8.45 -9.02
CA ARG A 75 15.91 8.21 -10.46
C ARG A 75 15.15 9.19 -11.34
N VAL A 76 13.85 9.39 -11.07
CA VAL A 76 13.03 10.35 -11.83
C VAL A 76 13.55 11.77 -11.64
N PHE A 77 13.94 12.20 -10.43
CA PHE A 77 14.51 13.54 -10.22
C PHE A 77 15.87 13.72 -10.91
N ASN A 78 16.75 12.71 -10.84
CA ASN A 78 18.06 12.72 -11.50
C ASN A 78 17.98 12.67 -13.02
N GLY A 79 16.80 12.38 -13.57
CA GLY A 79 16.57 12.44 -14.99
C GLY A 79 16.94 11.23 -15.78
N VAL A 80 16.80 10.07 -15.14
CA VAL A 80 16.73 8.80 -15.85
C VAL A 80 15.65 8.87 -16.94
N PRO A 81 15.99 8.54 -18.21
CA PRO A 81 15.03 8.48 -19.31
C PRO A 81 13.87 7.53 -19.07
N LEU A 82 12.72 7.78 -19.72
CA LEU A 82 11.49 7.01 -19.53
C LEU A 82 11.65 5.53 -19.85
N ASP A 83 12.37 5.19 -20.91
CA ASP A 83 12.67 3.81 -21.33
C ASP A 83 13.46 3.04 -20.27
N GLN A 84 14.34 3.71 -19.53
CA GLN A 84 15.10 3.12 -18.44
C GLN A 84 14.29 2.98 -17.16
N LEU A 85 13.29 3.84 -16.94
CA LEU A 85 12.35 3.72 -15.81
C LEU A 85 11.37 2.56 -16.03
N GLN A 86 11.03 2.24 -17.28
CA GLN A 86 10.16 1.12 -17.65
C GLN A 86 10.82 -0.26 -17.52
N GLN A 87 12.14 -0.28 -17.30
CA GLN A 87 12.92 -1.49 -17.02
C GLN A 87 13.27 -1.49 -15.53
N PRO A 88 12.43 -2.10 -14.66
CA PRO A 88 12.69 -2.17 -13.23
C PRO A 88 13.96 -2.94 -12.91
#